data_AF-A0A749G323-F1
#
_entry.id   AF-A0A749G323-F1
#
_cell.length_a   1.000
_cell.length_b   1.000
_cell.length_c   1.000
_cell.angle_alpha   90.00
_cell.angle_beta   90.00
_cell.angle_gamma   90.00
#
_symmetry.space_group_name_H-M   'P 1'
#
loop_
_entity.id
_entity.type
_entity.pdbx_description
1 polymer ?
#
loop_
_entity_poly.entity_id
_entity_poly.type
_entity_poly.pdbx_seq_one_letter_code
_entity_poly.pdbx_strand_id
1 'polypeptide(L)'
;VVTVKAGTVIQTERINGRVYELATTEDVVIAFGTASALLPVTATGTGGAYNLAPGYYRILPVAVDGISHVASEENWLTVPGADEESDDELRERCRNQFNLVGNYHTDAVYRSMIAGVAGLSIDRIFFEHEAPRGPGTANAYLLLDSGVASAPFVDAVNDYINTQGHHGHGDDMQCYAMPETLHDL
;
A
#
# COMPACT_ATOMS: atom_id res chain seq x y z
N VAL A 1 -10.75 24.96 -19.28
CA VAL A 1 -10.22 24.24 -18.10
C VAL A 1 -11.37 23.47 -17.49
N VAL A 2 -11.10 22.31 -16.90
CA VAL A 2 -12.09 21.53 -16.14
C VAL A 2 -11.58 21.45 -14.71
N THR A 3 -12.45 21.65 -13.72
CA THR A 3 -12.07 21.55 -12.31
C THR A 3 -12.78 20.37 -11.69
N VAL A 4 -12.01 19.41 -11.20
CA VAL A 4 -12.50 18.33 -10.33
C VAL A 4 -12.38 18.84 -8.90
N LYS A 5 -13.50 18.90 -8.19
CA LYS A 5 -13.54 19.43 -6.83
C LYS A 5 -13.12 18.38 -5.81
N ALA A 6 -12.56 18.82 -4.68
CA ALA A 6 -12.40 17.96 -3.51
C ALA A 6 -13.76 17.35 -3.13
N GLY A 7 -13.74 16.09 -2.70
CA GLY A 7 -14.94 15.32 -2.40
C GLY A 7 -15.67 14.75 -3.63
N THR A 8 -15.12 14.90 -4.84
CA THR A 8 -15.64 14.19 -6.01
C THR A 8 -15.46 12.69 -5.79
N VAL A 9 -16.56 11.95 -5.86
CA VAL A 9 -16.57 10.51 -5.58
C VAL A 9 -16.26 9.73 -6.84
N ILE A 10 -15.41 8.71 -6.73
CA ILE A 10 -15.10 7.73 -7.77
C ILE A 10 -15.39 6.35 -7.20
N GLN A 11 -16.10 5.52 -7.94
CA GLN A 11 -16.62 4.25 -7.45
C GLN A 11 -16.21 3.07 -8.32
N THR A 12 -16.31 1.88 -7.73
CA THR A 12 -16.21 0.61 -8.44
C THR A 12 -17.56 0.19 -9.01
N GLU A 13 -17.54 -0.79 -9.91
CA GLU A 13 -18.70 -1.68 -10.08
C GLU A 13 -18.98 -2.45 -8.77
N ARG A 14 -20.15 -3.09 -8.69
CA ARG A 14 -20.49 -3.91 -7.52
C ARG A 14 -19.61 -5.17 -7.47
N ILE A 15 -18.85 -5.32 -6.39
CA ILE A 15 -18.02 -6.49 -6.09
C ILE A 15 -18.62 -7.16 -4.86
N ASN A 16 -19.05 -8.43 -5.00
CA ASN A 16 -19.68 -9.19 -3.90
C ASN A 16 -20.82 -8.44 -3.18
N GLY A 17 -21.64 -7.70 -3.92
CA GLY A 17 -22.76 -6.95 -3.32
C GLY A 17 -22.41 -5.53 -2.86
N ARG A 18 -21.13 -5.16 -2.78
CA ARG A 18 -20.65 -3.87 -2.25
C ARG A 18 -20.06 -2.99 -3.35
N VAL A 19 -20.25 -1.68 -3.22
CA VAL A 19 -19.57 -0.65 -4.01
C VAL A 19 -18.52 -0.01 -3.13
N TYR A 20 -17.30 0.12 -3.63
CA TYR A 20 -16.22 0.81 -2.95
C TYR A 20 -16.05 2.18 -3.57
N GLU A 21 -15.80 3.18 -2.72
CA GLU A 21 -15.78 4.59 -3.12
C GLU A 21 -14.52 5.28 -2.61
N LEU A 22 -13.87 6.03 -3.48
CA LEU A 22 -12.82 6.97 -3.16
C LEU A 22 -13.36 8.40 -3.30
N ALA A 23 -12.83 9.33 -2.53
CA ALA A 23 -13.12 10.75 -2.67
C ALA A 23 -11.81 11.51 -2.95
N THR A 24 -11.85 12.44 -3.89
CA THR A 24 -10.72 13.35 -4.13
C THR A 24 -10.44 14.20 -2.90
N THR A 25 -9.17 14.42 -2.58
CA THR A 25 -8.77 15.13 -1.35
C THR A 25 -8.61 16.64 -1.55
N GLU A 26 -8.39 17.07 -2.79
CA GLU A 26 -8.20 18.49 -3.14
C GLU A 26 -8.81 18.84 -4.50
N ASP A 27 -8.93 20.13 -4.77
CA ASP A 27 -9.36 20.65 -6.07
C ASP A 27 -8.23 20.49 -7.10
N VAL A 28 -8.50 19.79 -8.20
CA VAL A 28 -7.55 19.63 -9.31
C VAL A 28 -8.09 20.32 -10.56
N VAL A 29 -7.25 21.17 -11.16
CA VAL A 29 -7.58 21.88 -12.40
C VAL A 29 -6.87 21.23 -13.57
N ILE A 30 -7.66 20.71 -14.51
CA ILE A 30 -7.18 20.19 -15.80
C ILE A 30 -7.16 21.33 -16.81
N ALA A 31 -5.95 21.71 -17.23
CA ALA A 31 -5.74 22.76 -18.20
C ALA A 31 -6.31 22.38 -19.59
N PHE A 32 -6.65 23.38 -20.39
CA PHE A 32 -7.09 23.12 -21.76
C PHE A 32 -5.95 22.50 -22.58
N GLY A 33 -6.26 21.48 -23.37
CA GLY A 33 -5.28 20.75 -24.17
C GLY A 33 -4.55 19.63 -23.41
N THR A 34 -4.79 19.48 -22.11
CA THR A 34 -4.29 18.33 -21.33
C THR A 34 -5.29 17.18 -21.43
N ALA A 35 -4.81 15.98 -21.77
CA ALA A 35 -5.66 14.81 -21.98
C ALA A 35 -6.16 14.17 -20.66
N SER A 36 -5.34 14.18 -19.61
CA SER A 36 -5.63 13.59 -18.31
C SER A 36 -4.87 14.30 -17.19
N ALA A 37 -5.28 14.08 -15.94
CA ALA A 37 -4.56 14.52 -14.75
C ALA A 37 -4.73 13.49 -13.64
N LEU A 38 -3.69 13.31 -12.80
CA LEU A 38 -3.78 12.50 -11.60
C LEU A 38 -4.55 13.26 -10.52
N LEU A 39 -5.38 12.52 -9.79
CA LEU A 39 -6.20 13.05 -8.70
C LEU A 39 -5.78 12.36 -7.40
N PRO A 40 -5.36 13.09 -6.37
CA PRO A 40 -5.16 12.50 -5.05
C PRO A 40 -6.53 12.15 -4.46
N VAL A 41 -6.62 10.94 -3.93
CA VAL A 41 -7.87 10.35 -3.45
C VAL A 41 -7.64 9.61 -2.14
N THR A 42 -8.67 9.54 -1.32
CA THR A 42 -8.70 8.73 -0.10
C THR A 42 -9.95 7.85 -0.12
N ALA A 43 -9.82 6.63 0.39
CA ALA A 43 -10.96 5.74 0.59
C ALA A 43 -11.99 6.38 1.53
N THR A 44 -13.26 6.27 1.18
CA THR A 44 -14.38 6.76 2.02
C THR A 44 -14.63 5.89 3.25
N GLY A 45 -14.07 4.68 3.26
CA GLY A 45 -14.11 3.75 4.38
C GLY A 45 -12.72 3.18 4.66
N THR A 46 -12.65 2.37 5.71
CA THR A 46 -11.43 1.65 6.11
C THR A 46 -11.46 0.22 5.60
N GLY A 47 -10.34 -0.48 5.78
CA GLY A 47 -10.22 -1.90 5.48
C GLY A 47 -9.39 -2.20 4.24
N GLY A 48 -8.83 -3.42 4.23
CA GLY A 48 -8.02 -3.92 3.11
C GLY A 48 -8.80 -3.98 1.81
N ALA A 49 -10.12 -4.17 1.89
CA ALA A 49 -10.99 -4.32 0.73
C ALA A 49 -11.04 -3.12 -0.23
N TYR A 50 -10.50 -1.96 0.16
CA TYR A 50 -10.33 -0.80 -0.73
C TYR A 50 -9.05 -0.85 -1.58
N ASN A 51 -8.11 -1.75 -1.30
CA ASN A 51 -6.83 -1.91 -2.00
C ASN A 51 -7.00 -2.60 -3.36
N LEU A 52 -7.95 -2.16 -4.17
CA LEU A 52 -8.27 -2.84 -5.42
C LEU A 52 -7.21 -2.62 -6.49
N ALA A 53 -7.07 -3.59 -7.40
CA ALA A 53 -6.12 -3.49 -8.50
C ALA A 53 -6.41 -2.27 -9.41
N PRO A 54 -5.44 -1.81 -10.22
CA PRO A 54 -5.66 -0.77 -11.21
C PRO A 54 -6.89 -1.04 -12.09
N GLY A 55 -7.61 0.03 -12.44
CA GLY A 55 -8.79 -0.01 -13.29
C GLY A 55 -10.12 -0.36 -12.59
N TYR A 56 -10.11 -0.74 -11.32
CA TYR A 56 -11.34 -1.05 -10.57
C TYR A 56 -12.16 0.20 -10.24
N TYR A 57 -11.51 1.29 -9.84
CA TYR A 57 -12.17 2.56 -9.53
C TYR A 57 -12.35 3.37 -10.80
N ARG A 58 -13.51 3.25 -11.45
CA ARG A 58 -13.70 3.75 -12.83
C ARG A 58 -15.04 4.41 -13.11
N ILE A 59 -15.86 4.62 -12.09
CA ILE A 59 -17.21 5.16 -12.23
C ILE A 59 -17.28 6.52 -11.54
N LEU A 60 -17.75 7.53 -12.28
CA LEU A 60 -18.17 8.81 -11.71
C LEU A 60 -19.70 8.75 -11.50
N PRO A 61 -20.19 8.49 -10.27
CA PRO A 61 -21.64 8.44 -9.99
C PRO A 61 -22.31 9.80 -10.26
N VAL A 62 -21.57 10.90 -10.07
CA VAL A 62 -21.98 12.24 -10.47
C VAL A 62 -21.01 12.70 -11.55
N ALA A 63 -21.53 12.98 -12.74
CA ALA A 63 -20.73 13.43 -13.86
C ALA A 63 -20.06 14.78 -13.57
N VAL A 64 -18.82 14.93 -14.01
CA VAL A 64 -18.10 16.21 -14.01
C VAL A 64 -18.03 16.68 -15.47
N ASP A 65 -18.60 17.85 -15.75
CA ASP A 65 -18.64 18.38 -17.11
C ASP A 65 -17.24 18.49 -17.71
N GLY A 66 -17.05 17.90 -18.89
CA GLY A 66 -15.76 17.85 -19.58
C GLY A 66 -14.85 16.68 -19.20
N ILE A 67 -15.27 15.80 -18.27
CA ILE A 67 -14.59 14.54 -17.97
C ILE A 67 -15.35 13.39 -18.63
N SER A 68 -14.67 12.64 -19.51
CA SER A 68 -15.25 11.49 -20.21
C SER A 68 -14.99 10.15 -19.52
N HIS A 69 -13.90 10.06 -18.74
CA HIS A 69 -13.45 8.82 -18.12
C HIS A 69 -12.64 9.09 -16.84
N VAL A 70 -12.72 8.16 -15.91
CA VAL A 70 -11.85 8.07 -14.73
C VAL A 70 -11.44 6.63 -14.54
N ALA A 71 -10.21 6.38 -14.08
CA ALA A 71 -9.73 5.06 -13.71
C ALA A 71 -8.60 5.21 -12.67
N SER A 72 -8.50 4.27 -11.73
CA SER A 72 -7.24 4.07 -10.99
C SER A 72 -6.17 3.52 -11.94
N GLU A 73 -5.01 4.17 -11.99
CA GLU A 73 -3.91 3.73 -12.86
C GLU A 73 -3.00 2.71 -12.16
N GLU A 74 -2.00 2.20 -12.87
CA GLU A 74 -0.93 1.45 -12.22
C GLU A 74 -0.27 2.30 -11.12
N ASN A 75 0.18 1.64 -10.06
CA ASN A 75 0.84 2.28 -8.93
C ASN A 75 0.01 3.35 -8.19
N TRP A 76 -1.32 3.35 -8.33
CA TRP A 76 -2.19 4.34 -7.70
C TRP A 76 -2.23 4.27 -6.16
N LEU A 77 -2.03 3.08 -5.59
CA LEU A 77 -2.22 2.83 -4.16
C LEU A 77 -1.00 3.28 -3.36
N THR A 78 -1.01 4.51 -2.84
CA THR A 78 0.13 5.05 -2.07
C THR A 78 0.17 4.55 -0.63
N VAL A 79 -0.99 4.43 0.01
CA VAL A 79 -1.14 3.91 1.37
C VAL A 79 -2.24 2.85 1.35
N PRO A 80 -1.94 1.58 1.65
CA PRO A 80 -2.95 0.54 1.73
C PRO A 80 -3.87 0.76 2.93
N GLY A 81 -5.16 0.48 2.74
CA GLY A 81 -6.09 0.24 3.84
C GLY A 81 -5.78 -1.09 4.52
N ALA A 82 -6.07 -1.16 5.81
CA ALA A 82 -5.96 -2.38 6.61
C ALA A 82 -7.25 -2.57 7.41
N ASP A 83 -7.59 -3.84 7.65
CA ASP A 83 -8.72 -4.20 8.51
C ASP A 83 -8.36 -3.97 9.99
N GLU A 84 -9.36 -4.05 10.87
CA GLU A 84 -9.13 -3.99 12.32
C GLU A 84 -8.28 -5.18 12.77
N GLU A 85 -7.24 -4.89 13.56
CA GLU A 85 -6.33 -5.91 14.10
C GLU A 85 -7.10 -6.95 14.91
N SER A 86 -6.94 -8.21 14.56
CA SER A 86 -7.55 -9.33 15.27
C SER A 86 -6.80 -9.67 16.58
N ASP A 87 -7.47 -10.38 17.49
CA ASP A 87 -6.86 -10.86 18.73
C ASP A 87 -5.62 -11.74 18.50
N ASP A 88 -5.60 -12.47 17.38
CA ASP A 88 -4.49 -13.35 17.03
C ASP A 88 -3.28 -12.55 16.53
N GLU A 89 -3.50 -11.56 15.65
CA GLU A 89 -2.46 -10.63 15.20
C GLU A 89 -1.91 -9.80 16.36
N LEU A 90 -2.80 -9.31 17.23
CA LEU A 90 -2.42 -8.59 18.44
C LEU A 90 -1.54 -9.45 19.34
N ARG A 91 -1.89 -10.73 19.53
CA ARG A 91 -1.09 -11.66 20.33
C ARG A 91 0.31 -11.83 19.74
N GLU A 92 0.42 -12.00 18.43
CA GLU A 92 1.71 -12.13 17.75
C GLU A 92 2.52 -10.84 17.84
N ARG A 93 1.89 -9.67 17.67
CA ARG A 93 2.54 -8.37 17.89
C ARG A 93 3.06 -8.23 19.32
N CYS A 94 2.27 -8.58 20.32
CA CYS A 94 2.69 -8.57 21.72
C CYS A 94 3.86 -9.53 21.98
N ARG A 95 3.87 -10.73 21.39
CA ARG A 95 4.99 -11.66 21.49
C ARG A 95 6.26 -11.08 20.85
N ASN A 96 6.12 -10.46 19.68
CA ASN A 96 7.23 -9.84 18.98
C ASN A 96 7.87 -8.71 19.80
N GLN A 97 7.07 -7.96 20.58
CA GLN A 97 7.58 -6.90 21.46
C GLN A 97 8.60 -7.39 22.50
N PHE A 98 8.42 -8.60 23.06
CA PHE A 98 9.40 -9.17 23.98
C PHE A 98 10.73 -9.53 23.31
N ASN A 99 10.73 -9.78 22.00
CA ASN A 99 11.93 -10.04 21.22
C ASN A 99 12.69 -8.76 20.83
N LEU A 100 12.09 -7.57 21.03
CA LEU A 100 12.74 -6.28 20.74
C LEU A 100 13.75 -5.85 21.81
N VAL A 101 13.86 -6.57 22.92
CA VAL A 101 14.68 -6.17 24.08
C VAL A 101 16.20 -6.26 23.78
N GLY A 102 16.60 -6.73 22.59
CA GLY A 102 17.99 -6.69 22.10
C GLY A 102 18.26 -5.51 21.17
N ASN A 103 19.42 -4.86 21.32
CA ASN A 103 19.92 -3.80 20.40
C ASN A 103 20.39 -4.34 19.03
N TYR A 104 20.01 -5.57 18.67
CA TYR A 104 20.42 -6.21 17.43
C TYR A 104 19.29 -6.13 16.42
N HIS A 105 19.61 -5.79 15.17
CA HIS A 105 18.70 -5.79 14.03
C HIS A 105 18.37 -7.22 13.60
N THR A 106 17.62 -7.92 14.46
CA THR A 106 17.09 -9.25 14.21
C THR A 106 15.81 -9.15 13.38
N ASP A 107 15.36 -10.27 12.79
CA ASP A 107 14.07 -10.37 12.11
C ASP A 107 12.92 -9.73 12.91
N ALA A 108 12.88 -9.91 14.23
CA ALA A 108 11.83 -9.35 15.08
C ALA A 108 11.79 -7.81 15.05
N VAL A 109 12.97 -7.17 15.02
CA VAL A 109 13.11 -5.71 14.98
C VAL A 109 12.68 -5.19 13.62
N TYR A 110 13.21 -5.74 12.52
CA TYR A 110 12.79 -5.36 11.17
C TYR A 110 11.30 -5.60 10.95
N ARG A 111 10.78 -6.74 11.38
CA ARG A 111 9.35 -7.07 11.27
C ARG A 111 8.49 -6.04 11.99
N SER A 112 8.86 -5.62 13.19
CA SER A 112 8.12 -4.60 13.94
C SER A 112 8.17 -3.24 13.26
N MET A 113 9.32 -2.84 12.75
CA MET A 113 9.51 -1.55 12.07
C MET A 113 8.72 -1.49 10.76
N ILE A 114 8.87 -2.53 9.92
CA ILE A 114 8.14 -2.69 8.66
C ILE A 114 6.63 -2.69 8.94
N ALA A 115 6.15 -3.51 9.89
CA ALA A 115 4.73 -3.58 10.22
C ALA A 115 4.15 -2.22 10.63
N GLY A 116 4.88 -1.46 11.43
CA GLY A 116 4.47 -0.14 11.89
C GLY A 116 4.35 0.89 10.75
N VAL A 117 5.33 0.94 9.84
CA VAL A 117 5.31 1.89 8.72
C VAL A 117 4.38 1.45 7.60
N ALA A 118 4.31 0.16 7.32
CA ALA A 118 3.51 -0.41 6.25
C ALA A 118 2.02 -0.52 6.62
N GLY A 119 1.68 -0.43 7.90
CA GLY A 119 0.32 -0.69 8.39
C GLY A 119 -0.09 -2.15 8.18
N LEU A 120 0.88 -3.08 8.20
CA LEU A 120 0.67 -4.50 7.99
C LEU A 120 0.83 -5.25 9.31
N SER A 121 0.09 -6.36 9.44
CA SER A 121 0.39 -7.32 10.49
C SER A 121 1.78 -7.93 10.29
N ILE A 122 2.41 -8.29 11.39
CA ILE A 122 3.76 -8.85 11.40
C ILE A 122 3.86 -10.21 10.69
N ASP A 123 2.74 -10.92 10.55
CA ASP A 123 2.62 -12.22 9.86
C ASP A 123 2.55 -12.07 8.32
N ARG A 124 2.42 -10.84 7.81
CA ARG A 124 2.41 -10.50 6.38
C ARG A 124 3.78 -10.08 5.84
N ILE A 125 4.84 -10.26 6.64
CA ILE A 125 6.21 -9.89 6.30
C ILE A 125 7.05 -11.16 6.26
N PHE A 126 7.66 -11.46 5.13
CA PHE A 126 8.45 -12.69 4.95
C PHE A 126 9.89 -12.35 4.60
N PHE A 127 10.84 -12.85 5.38
CA PHE A 127 12.26 -12.58 5.12
C PHE A 127 12.86 -13.67 4.23
N GLU A 128 13.68 -13.24 3.28
CA GLU A 128 14.61 -14.10 2.55
C GLU A 128 16.03 -13.79 3.04
N HIS A 129 16.69 -14.84 3.55
CA HIS A 129 18.01 -14.81 4.15
C HIS A 129 19.07 -15.32 3.17
N GLU A 130 20.30 -15.53 3.66
CA GLU A 130 21.43 -16.08 2.90
C GLU A 130 21.95 -15.16 1.77
N ALA A 131 22.04 -13.85 2.05
CA ALA A 131 22.71 -12.88 1.19
C ALA A 131 22.17 -12.83 -0.26
N PRO A 132 20.84 -12.68 -0.47
CA PRO A 132 20.19 -12.80 -1.78
C PRO A 132 20.71 -11.79 -2.82
N ARG A 133 21.29 -10.67 -2.37
CA ARG A 133 21.89 -9.63 -3.23
C ARG A 133 23.40 -9.46 -2.98
N GLY A 134 24.03 -10.41 -2.27
CA GLY A 134 25.43 -10.36 -1.86
C GLY A 134 25.61 -10.20 -0.34
N PRO A 135 26.86 -10.22 0.15
CA PRO A 135 27.14 -10.19 1.59
C PRO A 135 26.50 -8.99 2.31
N GLY A 136 25.86 -9.25 3.46
CA GLY A 136 25.18 -8.22 4.27
C GLY A 136 23.74 -7.92 3.84
N THR A 137 23.21 -8.61 2.84
CA THR A 137 21.87 -8.35 2.31
C THR A 137 20.82 -9.29 2.91
N ALA A 138 19.61 -8.76 3.07
CA ALA A 138 18.39 -9.52 3.33
C ALA A 138 17.24 -8.88 2.55
N ASN A 139 16.23 -9.67 2.21
CA ASN A 139 15.02 -9.17 1.57
C ASN A 139 13.81 -9.39 2.47
N ALA A 140 12.82 -8.49 2.40
CA ALA A 140 11.54 -8.63 3.08
C ALA A 140 10.40 -8.51 2.06
N TYR A 141 9.56 -9.53 1.95
CA TYR A 141 8.40 -9.56 1.08
C TYR A 141 7.14 -9.17 1.84
N LEU A 142 6.46 -8.14 1.33
CA LEU A 142 5.26 -7.55 1.92
C LEU A 142 4.02 -8.10 1.22
N LEU A 143 3.14 -8.74 2.00
CA LEU A 143 1.87 -9.28 1.52
C LEU A 143 0.71 -8.39 1.97
N LEU A 144 -0.10 -7.89 1.03
CA LEU A 144 -1.38 -7.27 1.37
C LEU A 144 -2.45 -8.36 1.50
N ASP A 145 -3.41 -8.21 2.43
CA ASP A 145 -4.56 -9.12 2.53
C ASP A 145 -5.46 -9.10 1.31
N SER A 146 -5.50 -7.94 0.63
CA SER A 146 -6.11 -7.81 -0.68
C SER A 146 -5.41 -6.71 -1.47
N GLY A 147 -5.41 -6.89 -2.78
CA GLY A 147 -4.79 -5.94 -3.70
C GLY A 147 -3.39 -6.30 -4.13
N VAL A 148 -2.80 -5.37 -4.85
CA VAL A 148 -1.42 -5.44 -5.32
C VAL A 148 -0.65 -4.32 -4.64
N ALA A 149 0.44 -4.67 -3.95
CA ALA A 149 1.35 -3.68 -3.38
C ALA A 149 1.98 -2.85 -4.51
N SER A 150 1.80 -1.53 -4.45
CA SER A 150 2.31 -0.62 -5.47
C SER A 150 3.81 -0.33 -5.25
N ALA A 151 4.50 0.11 -6.32
CA ALA A 151 5.87 0.59 -6.17
C ALA A 151 5.97 1.79 -5.20
N PRO A 152 5.13 2.84 -5.28
CA PRO A 152 5.17 3.94 -4.30
C PRO A 152 5.01 3.51 -2.84
N PHE A 153 4.18 2.49 -2.57
CA PHE A 153 4.03 1.93 -1.23
C PHE A 153 5.32 1.24 -0.76
N VAL A 154 5.89 0.36 -1.60
CA VAL A 154 7.13 -0.36 -1.27
C VAL A 154 8.31 0.60 -1.13
N ASP A 155 8.38 1.64 -1.97
CA ASP A 155 9.39 2.68 -1.90
C ASP A 155 9.32 3.48 -0.59
N ALA A 156 8.12 3.79 -0.10
CA ALA A 156 7.94 4.47 1.18
C ALA A 156 8.44 3.61 2.36
N VAL A 157 8.22 2.30 2.33
CA VAL A 157 8.75 1.38 3.35
C VAL A 157 10.28 1.31 3.27
N ASN A 158 10.84 1.24 2.07
CA ASN A 158 12.29 1.23 1.86
C ASN A 158 12.96 2.55 2.27
N ASP A 159 12.34 3.69 2.00
CA ASP A 159 12.83 5.00 2.44
C ASP A 159 12.93 5.06 3.97
N TYR A 160 11.88 4.60 4.66
CA TYR A 160 11.88 4.50 6.11
C TYR A 160 13.05 3.65 6.61
N ILE A 161 13.32 2.51 5.99
CA ILE A 161 14.34 1.59 6.50
C ILE A 161 15.75 2.07 6.15
N ASN A 162 15.99 2.40 4.89
CA ASN A 162 17.34 2.63 4.36
C ASN A 162 17.75 4.11 4.39
N THR A 163 16.84 5.04 4.11
CA THR A 163 17.18 6.47 4.06
C THR A 163 17.10 7.12 5.43
N GLN A 164 16.13 6.73 6.26
CA GLN A 164 15.89 7.33 7.58
C GLN A 164 16.72 6.67 8.71
N GLY A 165 17.56 5.68 8.38
CA GLY A 165 18.52 5.08 9.31
C GLY A 165 17.95 4.02 10.25
N HIS A 166 16.85 3.37 9.87
CA HIS A 166 16.22 2.28 10.63
C HIS A 166 16.80 0.90 10.25
N HIS A 167 18.13 0.82 10.14
CA HIS A 167 18.85 -0.40 9.79
C HIS A 167 20.22 -0.46 10.49
N GLY A 168 20.80 -1.66 10.58
CA GLY A 168 22.16 -1.83 11.09
C GLY A 168 23.20 -1.26 10.13
N HIS A 169 24.34 -0.81 10.66
CA HIS A 169 25.38 -0.11 9.88
C HIS A 169 25.90 -0.88 8.65
N GLY A 170 25.88 -2.21 8.69
CA GLY A 170 26.30 -3.08 7.59
C GLY A 170 25.16 -3.84 6.93
N ASP A 171 23.91 -3.57 7.34
CA ASP A 171 22.74 -4.30 6.89
C ASP A 171 22.16 -3.58 5.67
N ASP A 172 22.00 -4.33 4.57
CA ASP A 172 21.25 -3.92 3.39
C ASP A 172 19.93 -4.70 3.37
N MET A 173 18.92 -4.14 4.00
CA MET A 173 17.55 -4.66 3.97
C MET A 173 16.83 -4.04 2.77
N GLN A 174 16.18 -4.85 1.94
CA GLN A 174 15.30 -4.36 0.88
C GLN A 174 13.92 -4.99 0.95
N CYS A 175 12.89 -4.16 1.00
CA CYS A 175 11.50 -4.58 0.89
C CYS A 175 11.07 -4.73 -0.57
N TYR A 176 10.25 -5.73 -0.83
CA TYR A 176 9.60 -6.02 -2.10
C TYR A 176 8.11 -6.34 -1.89
N ALA A 177 7.29 -6.10 -2.91
CA ALA A 177 5.97 -6.71 -2.96
C ALA A 177 6.10 -8.23 -3.03
N MET A 178 5.22 -8.96 -2.36
CA MET A 178 5.13 -10.42 -2.52
C MET A 178 4.87 -10.74 -4.02
N PRO A 179 5.71 -11.58 -4.66
CA PRO A 179 5.52 -11.92 -6.06
C PRO A 179 4.17 -12.59 -6.30
N GLU A 180 3.49 -12.18 -7.37
CA GLU A 180 2.25 -12.82 -7.79
C GLU A 180 2.54 -14.19 -8.43
N THR A 181 1.58 -15.11 -8.28
CA THR A 181 1.59 -16.39 -8.99
C THR A 181 0.43 -16.40 -9.98
N LEU A 182 0.74 -16.68 -11.25
CA LEU A 182 -0.26 -16.82 -12.30
C LEU A 182 -0.70 -18.28 -12.38
N HIS A 183 -2.01 -18.49 -12.39
CA HIS A 183 -2.62 -19.80 -12.53
C HIS A 183 -3.61 -19.77 -13.68
N ASP A 184 -3.52 -20.74 -14.59
CA ASP A 184 -4.57 -20.99 -15.57
C ASP A 184 -5.81 -21.54 -14.83
N LEU A 185 -6.93 -20.83 -14.97
CA LEU A 185 -8.22 -21.17 -14.35
C LEU A 185 -9.07 -22.05 -15.28
#